data_AF-A0A1B9APT9-F1
#
_entry.id   AF-A0A1B9APT9-F1
#
_cell.length_a   1.000
_cell.length_b   1.000
_cell.length_c   1.000
_cell.angle_alpha   90.00
_cell.angle_beta   90.00
_cell.angle_gamma   90.00
#
_symmetry.space_group_name_H-M   'P 1'
#
loop_
_entity.id
_entity.type
_entity.pdbx_description
1 polymer ?
#
loop_
_entity_poly.entity_id
_entity_poly.type
_entity_poly.pdbx_seq_one_letter_code
_entity_poly.pdbx_strand_id
1 'polypeptide(L)' 'MNEKEPFNDVIDHYNKIEGNPANAASTDWSKLPKPIRLIGYFLFGLLGLGALLILVLSIFR' A
#
# COMPACT_ATOMS: atom_id res chain seq x y z
N MET A 1 -0.94 9.51 -9.58
CA MET A 1 -2.27 9.46 -10.24
C MET A 1 -2.82 10.86 -10.21
N ASN A 2 -3.32 11.38 -11.33
CA ASN A 2 -3.91 12.72 -11.38
C ASN A 2 -5.19 12.69 -10.53
N GLU A 3 -5.17 13.32 -9.36
CA GLU A 3 -6.36 13.46 -8.51
C GLU A 3 -7.35 14.32 -9.29
N LYS A 4 -8.32 13.69 -9.94
CA LYS A 4 -9.37 14.41 -10.66
C LYS A 4 -10.24 15.09 -9.61
N GLU A 5 -10.27 16.41 -9.64
CA GLU A 5 -11.19 17.19 -8.80
C GLU A 5 -12.63 16.69 -9.02
N PRO A 6 -13.43 16.62 -7.96
CA PRO A 6 -14.82 16.16 -8.06
C PRO A 6 -15.60 17.10 -8.98
N PHE A 7 -16.36 16.52 -9.92
CA PHE A 7 -17.14 17.27 -10.90
C PHE A 7 -18.25 18.13 -10.24
N ASN A 8 -18.68 17.76 -9.03
CA ASN A 8 -19.69 18.48 -8.27
C ASN A 8 -19.57 18.16 -6.76
N ASP A 9 -20.32 18.91 -5.95
CA ASP A 9 -20.33 18.81 -4.49
C ASP A 9 -20.84 17.46 -3.97
N VAL A 10 -21.73 16.79 -4.72
CA VAL A 10 -22.25 15.46 -4.34
C VAL A 10 -21.13 14.42 -4.39
N ILE A 11 -20.33 14.45 -5.46
CA ILE A 11 -19.18 13.55 -5.60
C ILE A 11 -18.09 13.89 -4.58
N ASP A 12 -17.89 15.16 -4.23
CA ASP A 12 -16.96 15.55 -3.16
C ASP A 12 -17.43 15.01 -1.79
N HIS A 13 -18.70 15.21 -1.43
CA HIS A 13 -19.28 14.72 -0.19
C HIS A 13 -19.18 13.18 -0.11
N TYR A 14 -19.51 12.49 -1.19
CA TYR A 14 -19.39 11.04 -1.28
C TYR A 14 -17.94 10.57 -1.05
N ASN A 15 -16.97 11.23 -1.70
CA ASN A 15 -15.56 10.87 -1.57
C ASN A 15 -14.99 11.13 -0.17
N LYS A 16 -15.47 12.17 0.52
CA LYS A 16 -14.88 12.68 1.77
C LYS A 16 -15.62 12.26 3.05
N ILE A 17 -16.96 12.19 3.00
CA ILE A 17 -17.81 11.94 4.18
C ILE A 17 -18.29 10.49 4.20
N GLU A 18 -18.92 10.03 3.12
CA GLU A 18 -19.42 8.65 3.03
C GLU A 18 -18.27 7.65 2.83
N GLY A 19 -17.17 8.11 2.22
CA GLY A 19 -15.95 7.36 2.01
C GLY A 19 -16.07 6.48 0.77
N ASN A 20 -15.56 6.97 -0.35
CA ASN A 20 -15.51 6.19 -1.58
C ASN A 20 -14.44 5.08 -1.49
N PRO A 21 -14.81 3.78 -1.51
CA PRO A 21 -13.85 2.69 -1.42
C PRO A 21 -12.87 2.66 -2.60
N ALA A 22 -13.23 3.25 -3.75
CA ALA A 22 -12.32 3.39 -4.88
C ALA A 22 -11.13 4.33 -4.57
N ASN A 23 -11.33 5.33 -3.69
CA ASN A 23 -10.25 6.22 -3.21
C ASN A 23 -9.47 5.60 -2.04
N ALA A 24 -10.12 4.74 -1.25
CA ALA A 24 -9.49 3.98 -0.17
C ALA A 24 -8.52 2.90 -0.69
N ALA A 25 -8.72 2.43 -1.93
CA ALA A 25 -7.82 1.51 -2.62
C ALA A 25 -6.51 2.17 -3.10
N SER A 26 -6.28 3.47 -2.82
CA SER A 26 -4.98 4.07 -3.07
C SER A 26 -3.92 3.33 -2.24
N THR A 27 -2.87 2.81 -2.91
CA THR A 27 -1.72 2.09 -2.32
C THR A 27 -0.82 3.03 -1.49
N ASP A 28 -1.42 3.96 -0.77
CA ASP A 28 -0.72 4.90 0.09
C ASP A 28 -0.39 4.21 1.41
N TRP A 29 0.81 3.64 1.45
CA TRP A 29 1.35 2.95 2.62
C TRP A 29 1.33 3.82 3.88
N SER A 30 1.39 5.15 3.75
CA SER A 30 1.39 6.08 4.87
C SER A 30 0.05 6.18 5.60
N LYS A 31 -1.06 5.89 4.89
CA LYS A 31 -2.44 5.91 5.42
C LYS A 31 -2.80 4.67 6.22
N LEU A 32 -1.99 3.60 6.15
CA LEU A 32 -2.24 2.38 6.91
C LEU A 32 -2.00 2.58 8.42
N PRO A 33 -2.78 1.93 9.30
CA PRO A 33 -2.50 1.89 10.74
C PRO A 33 -1.09 1.38 11.04
N LYS A 34 -0.47 1.92 12.10
CA LYS A 34 0.91 1.54 12.50
C LYS A 34 1.12 0.02 12.65
N PRO A 35 0.20 -0.76 13.25
CA PRO A 35 0.38 -2.20 13.38
C PRO A 35 0.45 -2.92 12.03
N ILE A 36 -0.41 -2.53 11.07
CA ILE A 36 -0.46 -3.14 9.74
C ILE A 36 0.82 -2.82 8.96
N ARG A 37 1.32 -1.58 9.05
CA ARG A 37 2.61 -1.21 8.45
C ARG A 37 3.76 -2.06 9.00
N LEU A 38 3.81 -2.23 10.32
CA LEU A 38 4.86 -3.03 10.97
C LEU A 38 4.86 -4.48 10.48
N ILE A 39 3.68 -5.11 10.41
CA ILE A 39 3.53 -6.46 9.87
C ILE A 39 3.97 -6.51 8.40
N GLY A 40 3.57 -5.52 7.60
CA GLY A 40 3.99 -5.41 6.21
C GLY A 40 5.52 -5.34 6.06
N TYR A 41 6.19 -4.49 6.84
CA TYR A 41 7.66 -4.42 6.84
C TYR A 41 8.31 -5.74 7.26
N PHE A 42 7.76 -6.42 8.26
CA PHE A 42 8.25 -7.72 8.70
C PHE A 42 8.14 -8.77 7.58
N LEU A 43 6.99 -8.86 6.92
CA LEU A 43 6.75 -9.80 5.83
C LEU A 43 7.65 -9.51 4.61
N PHE A 44 7.69 -8.25 4.15
CA PHE A 44 8.55 -7.86 3.04
C PHE A 44 10.03 -8.04 3.38
N GLY A 45 10.43 -7.79 4.62
CA GLY A 45 11.78 -8.05 5.10
C GLY A 45 12.14 -9.54 5.04
N LEU A 46 11.24 -10.41 5.50
CA LEU A 46 11.45 -11.86 5.48
C LEU A 46 11.52 -12.41 4.05
N LEU A 47 10.63 -11.94 3.17
CA LEU A 47 10.65 -12.30 1.75
C LEU A 47 11.93 -11.81 1.04
N GLY A 48 12.34 -10.56 1.30
CA GLY A 48 13.55 -9.98 0.74
C GLY A 48 14.81 -10.72 1.22
N LEU A 49 14.89 -11.03 2.52
CA LEU A 49 15.99 -11.81 3.08
C LEU A 49 16.04 -13.23 2.51
N GLY A 50 14.88 -13.91 2.41
CA GLY A 50 14.77 -15.24 1.82
C GLY A 50 15.22 -15.25 0.36
N ALA A 51 14.76 -14.30 -0.44
CA ALA A 51 15.17 -14.14 -1.83
C ALA A 51 16.68 -13.89 -1.96
N LEU A 52 17.25 -13.06 -1.09
CA LEU A 52 18.68 -12.76 -1.06
C LEU A 52 19.51 -13.99 -0.69
N LEU A 53 19.08 -14.78 0.28
CA LEU A 53 19.73 -16.05 0.65
C LEU A 53 19.70 -17.04 -0.51
N ILE A 54 18.57 -17.19 -1.19
CA ILE A 54 18.45 -18.05 -2.38
C ILE A 54 19.40 -17.60 -3.48
N LEU A 55 19.47 -16.29 -3.74
CA LEU A 55 20.38 -15.72 -4.73
C LEU A 55 21.84 -16.02 -4.38
N VAL A 56 22.24 -15.81 -3.12
CA VAL A 56 23.59 -16.11 -2.63
C VAL A 56 23.90 -17.60 -2.81
N LEU A 57 23.03 -18.48 -2.34
CA LEU A 57 23.20 -19.93 -2.48
C LEU A 57 23.25 -20.36 -3.96
N SER A 58 22.49 -19.70 -4.84
CA SER A 58 22.51 -19.99 -6.27
C SER A 58 23.81 -19.55 -6.95
N ILE A 59 24.55 -18.57 -6.41
CA ILE A 59 25.85 -18.15 -6.93
C ILE A 59 26.97 -19.09 -6.45
N PHE A 60 26.88 -19.59 -5.22
CA PHE A 60 27.87 -20.49 -4.63
C PHE A 60 27.61 -21.99 -4.92
N ARG A 61 26.51 -22.31 -5.61
CA ARG A 61 26.18 -23.64 -6.13
C ARG A 61 26.82 -23.85 -7.49
#